data_AF-A0A978SJI2-F1
#
_entry.id   AF-A0A978SJI2-F1
#
_cell.length_a   1.000
_cell.length_b   1.000
_cell.length_c   1.000
_cell.angle_alpha   90.00
_cell.angle_beta   90.00
_cell.angle_gamma   90.00
#
_symmetry.space_group_name_H-M   'P 1'
#
loop_
_entity.id
_entity.type
_entity.pdbx_description
1 polymer ?
#
loop_
_entity_poly.entity_id
_entity_poly.type
_entity_poly.pdbx_seq_one_letter_code
_entity_poly.pdbx_strand_id
1 'polypeptide(L)'
;MVVSPYRLHLSQTQLNLLSVCPRKYQHTYLEQLGLSLDADQQEKRQLGEQFHQLMQQHLLGLNIEPLLQAEPALVDYFQAFLRSQSEIVPTEADAYRQSECSVSIEFQGYLLTAVYDLLITGLAEARILDWKTYPKPLQARKLIENWQTRLYLFVLAEASGYEPEQLSMTYWFFQAAGDREAQKLHLPYSKKQHEQTYADLTQQLDQLTLWLEQYNQGVDFPQVPTASTYCPSCHFAVRCDRPIPASEAQSELTVIPDLTTIQEIPI
;
A
#
# COMPACT_ATOMS: atom_id res chain seq x y z
N MET A 1 12.78 -22.65 7.98
CA MET A 1 13.20 -22.12 6.66
C MET A 1 14.22 -21.03 6.94
N VAL A 2 15.36 -21.03 6.24
CA VAL A 2 16.34 -19.94 6.37
C VAL A 2 15.88 -18.79 5.48
N VAL A 3 15.50 -17.66 6.07
CA VAL A 3 15.15 -16.44 5.36
C VAL A 3 16.43 -15.67 5.11
N SER A 4 16.86 -15.60 3.85
CA SER A 4 18.00 -14.76 3.45
C SER A 4 17.51 -13.34 3.17
N PRO A 5 18.14 -12.29 3.71
CA PRO A 5 17.78 -10.90 3.42
C PRO A 5 18.06 -10.54 1.96
N TYR A 6 19.12 -11.13 1.36
CA TYR A 6 19.47 -10.95 -0.04
C TYR A 6 18.31 -11.41 -0.94
N ARG A 7 17.67 -10.44 -1.62
CA ARG A 7 16.52 -10.58 -2.55
C ARG A 7 15.11 -10.46 -1.95
N LEU A 8 14.96 -10.04 -0.70
CA LEU A 8 13.62 -9.70 -0.19
C LEU A 8 13.12 -8.40 -0.84
N HIS A 9 11.96 -8.49 -1.48
CA HIS A 9 11.25 -7.31 -2.00
C HIS A 9 10.46 -6.64 -0.89
N LEU A 10 10.75 -5.37 -0.62
CA LEU A 10 10.07 -4.56 0.38
C LEU A 10 9.26 -3.48 -0.32
N SER A 11 7.96 -3.45 -0.03
CA SER A 11 7.05 -2.40 -0.48
C SER A 11 6.70 -1.44 0.66
N GLN A 12 6.03 -0.33 0.34
CA GLN A 12 5.56 0.61 1.35
C GLN A 12 4.67 -0.05 2.42
N THR A 13 3.83 -1.02 2.05
CA THR A 13 2.95 -1.75 2.98
C THR A 13 3.78 -2.55 3.99
N GLN A 14 4.84 -3.20 3.51
CA GLN A 14 5.76 -3.95 4.35
C GLN A 14 6.51 -3.03 5.33
N LEU A 15 7.04 -1.90 4.85
CA LEU A 15 7.75 -0.93 5.69
C LEU A 15 6.84 -0.26 6.73
N ASN A 16 5.60 0.09 6.34
CA ASN A 16 4.58 0.59 7.26
C ASN A 16 4.26 -0.45 8.34
N LEU A 17 4.05 -1.71 7.96
CA LEU A 17 3.74 -2.77 8.92
C LEU A 17 4.91 -3.00 9.89
N LEU A 18 6.12 -3.06 9.36
CA LEU A 18 7.34 -3.27 10.15
C LEU A 18 7.57 -2.13 11.15
N SER A 19 7.31 -0.89 10.75
CA SER A 19 7.40 0.29 11.63
C SER A 19 6.38 0.26 12.77
N VAL A 20 5.22 -0.36 12.54
CA VAL A 20 4.13 -0.43 13.52
C VAL A 20 4.28 -1.65 14.45
N CYS A 21 4.51 -2.83 13.88
CA CYS A 21 4.58 -4.07 14.64
C CYS A 21 5.42 -5.13 13.90
N PRO A 22 6.70 -5.35 14.30
CA PRO A 22 7.55 -6.37 13.70
C PRO A 22 7.00 -7.80 13.89
N ARG A 23 6.39 -8.11 15.04
CA ARG A 23 5.70 -9.39 15.23
C ARG A 23 4.59 -9.64 14.21
N LYS A 24 3.83 -8.60 13.86
CA LYS A 24 2.77 -8.70 12.84
C LYS A 24 3.38 -8.88 11.44
N TYR A 25 4.51 -8.23 11.15
CA TYR A 25 5.26 -8.47 9.92
C TYR A 25 5.69 -9.93 9.78
N GLN A 26 6.23 -10.53 10.84
CA GLN A 26 6.58 -11.96 10.85
C GLN A 26 5.36 -12.83 10.52
N HIS A 27 4.25 -12.67 11.25
CA HIS A 27 3.04 -13.46 11.01
C HIS A 27 2.52 -13.33 9.57
N THR A 28 2.49 -12.11 9.03
CA THR A 28 1.93 -11.86 7.69
C THR A 28 2.86 -12.32 6.57
N TYR A 29 4.16 -12.00 6.62
CA TYR A 29 5.06 -12.16 5.47
C TYR A 29 6.02 -13.35 5.57
N LEU A 30 6.42 -13.75 6.78
CA LEU A 30 7.34 -14.87 6.98
C LEU A 30 6.58 -16.19 7.22
N GLU A 31 5.48 -16.12 7.96
CA GLU A 31 4.64 -17.28 8.28
C GLU A 31 3.43 -17.42 7.35
N GLN A 32 3.18 -16.40 6.52
CA GLN A 32 2.08 -16.38 5.54
C GLN A 32 0.70 -16.62 6.18
N LEU A 33 0.52 -16.16 7.42
CA LEU A 33 -0.75 -16.26 8.10
C LEU A 33 -1.74 -15.25 7.48
N GLY A 34 -2.89 -15.77 7.06
CA GLY A 34 -3.96 -14.97 6.48
C GLY A 34 -4.43 -13.88 7.46
N LEU A 35 -4.61 -12.68 6.92
CA LEU A 35 -5.35 -11.64 7.60
C LEU A 35 -6.81 -11.77 7.17
N SER A 36 -7.70 -12.10 8.10
CA SER A 36 -9.13 -11.91 7.88
C SER A 36 -9.38 -10.41 7.80
N LEU A 37 -9.95 -9.94 6.70
CA LEU A 37 -10.53 -8.60 6.63
C LEU A 37 -12.01 -8.73 6.98
N ASP A 38 -12.56 -7.71 7.64
CA ASP A 38 -14.02 -7.61 7.74
C ASP A 38 -14.62 -7.34 6.34
N ALA A 39 -15.91 -7.61 6.18
CA ALA A 39 -16.61 -7.48 4.90
C ALA A 39 -16.49 -6.06 4.32
N ASP A 40 -16.66 -5.02 5.16
CA ASP A 40 -16.56 -3.62 4.76
C ASP A 40 -15.16 -3.24 4.22
N GLN A 41 -14.10 -3.74 4.86
CA GLN A 41 -12.72 -3.53 4.42
C GLN A 41 -12.43 -4.27 3.11
N GLN A 42 -12.99 -5.47 2.94
CA GLN A 42 -12.87 -6.24 1.71
C GLN A 42 -13.55 -5.53 0.54
N GLU A 43 -14.78 -5.04 0.73
CA GLU A 43 -15.52 -4.29 -0.29
C GLU A 43 -14.78 -3.01 -0.69
N LYS A 44 -14.29 -2.23 0.27
CA LYS A 44 -13.51 -1.01 -0.01
C LYS A 44 -12.21 -1.30 -0.75
N ARG A 45 -11.53 -2.40 -0.40
CA ARG A 45 -10.32 -2.84 -1.11
C ARG A 45 -10.65 -3.22 -2.55
N GLN A 46 -11.68 -4.03 -2.74
CA GLN A 46 -12.11 -4.48 -4.07
C GLN A 46 -12.50 -3.29 -4.96
N LEU A 47 -13.27 -2.34 -4.42
CA LEU A 47 -13.63 -1.10 -5.12
C LEU A 47 -12.37 -0.30 -5.52
N GLY A 48 -11.38 -0.22 -4.63
CA GLY A 48 -10.08 0.38 -4.92
C GLY A 48 -9.37 -0.33 -6.08
N GLU A 49 -9.20 -1.65 -6.00
CA GLU A 49 -8.54 -2.45 -7.04
C GLU A 49 -9.22 -2.30 -8.41
N GLN A 50 -10.56 -2.33 -8.44
CA GLN A 50 -11.33 -2.12 -9.67
C GLN A 50 -11.16 -0.69 -10.22
N PHE A 51 -11.06 0.33 -9.36
CA PHE A 51 -10.79 1.69 -9.79
C PHE A 51 -9.39 1.85 -10.39
N HIS A 52 -8.35 1.27 -9.78
CA HIS A 52 -6.99 1.27 -10.37
C HIS A 52 -6.99 0.58 -11.74
N GLN A 53 -7.64 -0.59 -11.85
CA GLN A 53 -7.77 -1.30 -13.12
C GLN A 53 -8.50 -0.47 -14.18
N LEU A 54 -9.56 0.25 -13.80
CA LEU A 54 -10.30 1.14 -14.67
C LEU A 54 -9.40 2.27 -15.19
N MET A 55 -8.64 2.91 -14.28
CA MET A 55 -7.73 3.99 -14.62
C MET A 55 -6.61 3.51 -15.56
N GLN A 56 -6.02 2.36 -15.28
CA GLN A 56 -5.00 1.74 -16.14
C GLN A 56 -5.55 1.49 -17.55
N GLN A 57 -6.73 0.86 -17.66
CA GLN A 57 -7.36 0.58 -18.95
C GLN A 57 -7.68 1.86 -19.72
N HIS A 58 -8.23 2.88 -19.05
CA HIS A 58 -8.53 4.17 -19.66
C HIS A 58 -7.26 4.84 -20.23
N LEU A 59 -6.17 4.88 -19.44
CA LEU A 59 -4.91 5.50 -19.83
C LEU A 59 -4.21 4.74 -20.98
N LEU A 60 -4.48 3.44 -21.13
CA LEU A 60 -4.03 2.62 -22.25
C LEU A 60 -4.97 2.66 -23.47
N GLY A 61 -6.10 3.35 -23.40
CA GLY A 61 -7.10 3.41 -24.47
C GLY A 61 -7.91 2.11 -24.65
N LEU A 62 -7.99 1.27 -23.61
CA LEU A 62 -8.75 0.03 -23.59
C LEU A 62 -10.22 0.28 -23.21
N ASN A 63 -11.08 -0.71 -23.49
CA ASN A 63 -12.51 -0.61 -23.20
C ASN A 63 -12.81 -0.72 -21.70
N ILE A 64 -13.25 0.37 -21.09
CA ILE A 64 -13.59 0.46 -19.66
C ILE A 64 -15.06 0.15 -19.34
N GLU A 65 -15.93 0.04 -20.35
CA GLU A 65 -17.37 -0.12 -20.17
C GLU A 65 -17.76 -1.31 -19.26
N PRO A 66 -17.11 -2.49 -19.35
CA PRO A 66 -17.45 -3.61 -18.48
C PRO A 66 -17.22 -3.32 -16.99
N LEU A 67 -16.19 -2.54 -16.65
CA LEU A 67 -15.90 -2.17 -15.26
C LEU A 67 -16.92 -1.17 -14.73
N LEU A 68 -17.29 -0.17 -15.54
CA LEU A 68 -18.30 0.82 -15.21
C LEU A 68 -19.69 0.20 -15.00
N GLN A 69 -20.03 -0.84 -15.78
CA GLN A 69 -21.30 -1.56 -15.64
C GLN A 69 -21.35 -2.46 -14.41
N ALA A 70 -20.20 -3.01 -13.98
CA ALA A 70 -20.13 -3.94 -12.87
C ALA A 70 -20.23 -3.24 -11.50
N GLU A 71 -19.77 -1.99 -11.39
CA GLU A 71 -19.72 -1.26 -10.12
C GLU A 71 -20.15 0.20 -10.30
N PRO A 72 -21.40 0.56 -9.92
CA PRO A 72 -21.93 1.90 -10.07
C PRO A 72 -21.08 3.00 -9.41
N ALA A 73 -20.42 2.71 -8.28
CA ALA A 73 -19.57 3.71 -7.61
C ALA A 73 -18.37 4.16 -8.47
N LEU A 74 -17.89 3.30 -9.37
CA LEU A 74 -16.80 3.64 -10.29
C LEU A 74 -17.21 4.70 -11.32
N VAL A 75 -18.49 4.77 -11.68
CA VAL A 75 -19.02 5.77 -12.62
C VAL A 75 -18.78 7.17 -12.05
N ASP A 76 -19.14 7.39 -10.79
CA ASP A 76 -18.97 8.69 -10.14
C ASP A 76 -17.49 9.07 -10.02
N TYR A 77 -16.63 8.11 -9.66
CA TYR A 77 -15.19 8.36 -9.52
C TYR A 77 -14.54 8.67 -10.88
N PHE A 78 -14.96 7.95 -11.92
CA PHE A 78 -14.46 8.18 -13.27
C PHE A 78 -14.95 9.51 -13.84
N GLN A 79 -16.20 9.92 -13.59
CA GLN A 79 -16.69 11.26 -13.96
C GLN A 79 -15.89 12.37 -13.26
N ALA A 80 -15.55 12.18 -11.99
CA ALA A 80 -14.68 13.11 -11.27
C ALA A 80 -13.27 13.21 -11.86
N PHE A 81 -12.72 12.07 -12.30
CA PHE A 81 -11.47 12.04 -13.07
C PHE A 81 -11.60 12.82 -14.37
N LEU A 82 -12.63 12.58 -15.18
CA LEU A 82 -12.84 13.28 -16.46
C LEU A 82 -12.93 14.80 -16.29
N ARG A 83 -13.64 15.27 -15.25
CA ARG A 83 -13.72 16.71 -14.94
C ARG A 83 -12.37 17.32 -14.57
N SER A 84 -11.47 16.51 -14.00
CA SER A 84 -10.14 16.96 -13.54
C SER A 84 -9.03 16.57 -14.53
N GLN A 85 -9.36 15.94 -15.67
CA GLN A 85 -8.40 15.25 -16.53
C GLN A 85 -7.32 16.18 -17.10
N SER A 86 -7.70 17.41 -17.48
CA SER A 86 -6.76 18.39 -18.02
C SER A 86 -5.67 18.78 -17.02
N GLU A 87 -5.98 18.74 -15.73
CA GLU A 87 -5.03 18.99 -14.66
C GLU A 87 -4.25 17.73 -14.27
N ILE A 88 -4.91 16.56 -14.22
CA ILE A 88 -4.28 15.29 -13.86
C ILE A 88 -3.23 14.89 -14.92
N VAL A 89 -3.59 15.04 -16.19
CA VAL A 89 -2.77 14.55 -17.31
C VAL A 89 -2.55 15.65 -18.36
N PRO A 90 -1.81 16.73 -18.01
CA PRO A 90 -1.67 17.90 -18.87
C PRO A 90 -1.00 17.56 -20.18
N THR A 91 -1.54 18.07 -21.30
CA THR A 91 -1.16 17.77 -22.69
C THR A 91 0.20 18.37 -23.10
N GLU A 92 1.21 18.23 -22.26
CA GLU A 92 2.59 18.56 -22.60
C GLU A 92 3.11 17.56 -23.64
N ALA A 93 3.53 18.06 -24.80
CA ALA A 93 3.92 17.23 -25.95
C ALA A 93 5.12 16.31 -25.67
N ASP A 94 5.99 16.71 -24.74
CA ASP A 94 7.26 16.02 -24.46
C ASP A 94 7.24 15.20 -23.16
N ALA A 95 6.08 15.05 -22.51
CA ALA A 95 5.96 14.28 -21.27
C ALA A 95 5.68 12.80 -21.56
N TYR A 96 6.54 11.91 -21.05
CA TYR A 96 6.34 10.46 -21.11
C TYR A 96 5.50 9.98 -19.93
N ARG A 97 4.55 9.08 -20.19
CA ARG A 97 3.52 8.65 -19.24
C ARG A 97 3.50 7.13 -19.13
N GLN A 98 3.52 6.62 -17.92
CA GLN A 98 3.46 5.18 -17.64
C GLN A 98 2.44 4.92 -16.53
N SER A 99 1.41 4.14 -16.83
CA SER A 99 0.45 3.67 -15.83
C SER A 99 0.89 2.35 -15.22
N GLU A 100 0.64 2.15 -13.92
CA GLU A 100 1.03 0.95 -13.17
C GLU A 100 2.53 0.62 -13.32
N CYS A 101 3.36 1.65 -13.19
CA CYS A 101 4.80 1.57 -13.39
C CYS A 101 5.48 1.03 -12.13
N SER A 102 6.08 -0.17 -12.23
CA SER A 102 6.88 -0.76 -11.15
C SER A 102 8.36 -0.40 -11.31
N VAL A 103 8.93 0.22 -10.27
CA VAL A 103 10.35 0.56 -10.19
C VAL A 103 10.94 -0.11 -8.95
N SER A 104 12.11 -0.72 -9.11
CA SER A 104 12.83 -1.35 -8.00
C SER A 104 14.29 -0.95 -7.99
N ILE A 105 14.81 -0.68 -6.80
CA ILE A 105 16.23 -0.41 -6.54
C ILE A 105 16.78 -1.42 -5.54
N GLU A 106 18.07 -1.70 -5.63
CA GLU A 106 18.79 -2.41 -4.59
C GLU A 106 19.19 -1.43 -3.48
N PHE A 107 18.96 -1.80 -2.23
CA PHE A 107 19.35 -1.02 -1.07
C PHE A 107 19.67 -1.96 0.11
N GLN A 108 20.95 -2.03 0.51
CA GLN A 108 21.43 -2.84 1.64
C GLN A 108 21.07 -4.33 1.55
N GLY A 109 21.11 -4.90 0.35
CA GLY A 109 20.75 -6.29 0.06
C GLY A 109 19.26 -6.54 -0.15
N TYR A 110 18.41 -5.54 0.09
CA TYR A 110 16.96 -5.59 -0.15
C TYR A 110 16.61 -4.99 -1.51
N LEU A 111 15.46 -5.39 -2.06
CA LEU A 111 14.88 -4.77 -3.24
C LEU A 111 13.71 -3.88 -2.81
N LEU A 112 13.90 -2.57 -2.85
CA LEU A 112 12.84 -1.61 -2.56
C LEU A 112 11.99 -1.40 -3.81
N THR A 113 10.71 -1.75 -3.74
CA THR A 113 9.79 -1.69 -4.89
C THR A 113 8.69 -0.66 -4.67
N ALA A 114 8.54 0.26 -5.62
CA ALA A 114 7.43 1.20 -5.72
C ALA A 114 6.61 0.92 -6.98
N VAL A 115 5.29 0.97 -6.86
CA VAL A 115 4.35 0.85 -7.99
C VAL A 115 3.57 2.15 -8.08
N TYR A 116 3.78 2.90 -9.16
CA TYR A 116 3.15 4.19 -9.40
C TYR A 116 1.91 3.99 -10.28
N ASP A 117 0.75 4.46 -9.83
CA ASP A 117 -0.48 4.32 -10.60
C ASP A 117 -0.40 5.08 -11.93
N LEU A 118 0.22 6.26 -11.89
CA LEU A 118 0.68 6.99 -13.07
C LEU A 118 1.96 7.78 -12.77
N LEU A 119 3.01 7.49 -13.52
CA LEU A 119 4.26 8.24 -13.54
C LEU A 119 4.28 9.13 -14.80
N ILE A 120 4.50 10.43 -14.61
CA ILE A 120 4.69 11.41 -15.67
C ILE A 120 6.12 11.94 -15.56
N THR A 121 6.90 11.83 -16.63
CA THR A 121 8.31 12.24 -16.70
C THR A 121 8.49 13.24 -17.82
N GLY A 122 9.12 14.38 -17.53
CA GLY A 122 9.50 15.40 -18.51
C GLY A 122 10.96 15.80 -18.35
N LEU A 123 11.45 16.73 -19.15
CA LEU A 123 12.87 17.13 -19.08
C LEU A 123 13.27 17.79 -17.76
N ALA A 124 12.35 18.53 -17.14
CA ALA A 124 12.64 19.35 -15.96
C ALA A 124 12.13 18.74 -14.64
N GLU A 125 11.13 17.86 -14.70
CA GLU A 125 10.46 17.31 -13.51
C GLU A 125 9.87 15.93 -13.77
N ALA A 126 9.65 15.18 -12.69
CA ALA A 126 8.84 13.97 -12.71
C ALA A 126 7.80 13.98 -11.59
N ARG A 127 6.61 13.49 -11.92
CA ARG A 127 5.41 13.54 -11.09
C ARG A 127 4.85 12.14 -10.92
N ILE A 128 4.73 11.71 -9.67
CA ILE A 128 4.01 10.50 -9.28
C ILE A 128 2.58 10.89 -8.96
N LEU A 129 1.62 10.22 -9.59
CA LEU A 129 0.20 10.36 -9.27
C LEU A 129 -0.30 9.06 -8.65
N ASP A 130 -1.09 9.21 -7.59
CA ASP A 130 -1.64 8.09 -6.82
C ASP A 130 -3.14 8.29 -6.57
N TRP A 131 -3.91 7.25 -6.88
CA TRP A 131 -5.37 7.23 -6.92
C TRP A 131 -5.95 6.75 -5.59
N LYS A 132 -6.77 7.58 -4.94
CA LYS A 132 -7.44 7.23 -3.69
C LYS A 132 -8.96 7.20 -3.85
N THR A 133 -9.54 6.05 -3.52
CA THR A 133 -10.99 5.81 -3.45
C THR A 133 -11.57 6.03 -2.05
N TYR A 134 -10.84 6.74 -1.19
CA TYR A 134 -11.28 7.16 0.14
C TYR A 134 -11.25 8.69 0.27
N PRO A 135 -11.85 9.31 1.31
CA PRO A 135 -11.95 10.76 1.38
C PRO A 135 -10.58 11.37 1.71
N LYS A 136 -10.32 12.57 1.22
CA LYS A 136 -9.10 13.30 1.56
C LYS A 136 -8.94 13.41 3.09
N PRO A 137 -7.83 12.91 3.67
CA PRO A 137 -7.62 13.01 5.11
C PRO A 137 -7.55 14.47 5.56
N LEU A 138 -8.17 14.78 6.70
CA LEU A 138 -8.11 16.11 7.32
C LEU A 138 -6.67 16.49 7.73
N GLN A 139 -5.84 15.49 8.03
CA GLN A 139 -4.45 15.68 8.47
C GLN A 139 -3.48 15.18 7.39
N ALA A 140 -3.07 16.08 6.48
CA ALA A 140 -2.10 15.78 5.42
C ALA A 140 -0.77 15.21 5.94
N ARG A 141 -0.36 15.61 7.16
CA ARG A 141 0.87 15.15 7.81
C ARG A 141 0.98 13.62 7.87
N LYS A 142 -0.12 12.91 8.10
CA LYS A 142 -0.12 11.44 8.14
C LYS A 142 0.28 10.81 6.80
N LEU A 143 -0.11 11.42 5.68
CA LEU A 143 0.29 10.94 4.35
C LEU A 143 1.75 11.26 4.06
N ILE A 144 2.23 12.44 4.48
CA ILE A 144 3.62 12.86 4.28
C ILE A 144 4.60 11.93 5.03
N GLU A 145 4.25 11.56 6.26
CA GLU A 145 5.09 10.69 7.11
C GLU A 145 4.95 9.20 6.74
N ASN A 146 3.93 8.82 5.99
CA ASN A 146 3.69 7.43 5.58
C ASN A 146 4.77 6.92 4.62
N TRP A 147 5.14 5.64 4.75
CA TRP A 147 6.13 5.02 3.87
C TRP A 147 5.73 5.01 2.40
N GLN A 148 4.44 5.09 2.03
CA GLN A 148 4.03 5.21 0.64
C GLN A 148 4.66 6.45 0.00
N THR A 149 4.41 7.63 0.57
CA THR A 149 4.98 8.89 0.06
C THR A 149 6.50 8.85 0.06
N ARG A 150 7.09 8.47 1.21
CA ARG A 150 8.53 8.54 1.42
C ARG A 150 9.28 7.58 0.51
N LEU A 151 8.84 6.32 0.45
CA LEU A 151 9.46 5.29 -0.38
C LEU A 151 9.30 5.61 -1.86
N TYR A 152 8.13 6.06 -2.29
CA TYR A 152 7.84 6.29 -3.71
C TYR A 152 8.75 7.38 -4.30
N LEU A 153 8.87 8.50 -3.59
CA LEU A 153 9.75 9.61 -3.97
C LEU A 153 11.23 9.22 -3.86
N PHE A 154 11.61 8.50 -2.81
CA PHE A 154 12.98 8.01 -2.64
C PHE A 154 13.40 7.07 -3.77
N VAL A 155 12.58 6.05 -4.07
CA VAL A 155 12.85 5.09 -5.15
C VAL A 155 12.93 5.79 -6.51
N LEU A 156 12.07 6.77 -6.78
CA LEU A 156 12.15 7.51 -8.04
C LEU A 156 13.43 8.33 -8.13
N ALA A 157 13.85 8.99 -7.05
CA ALA A 157 15.10 9.73 -7.02
C ALA A 157 16.32 8.82 -7.29
N GLU A 158 16.39 7.69 -6.59
CA GLU A 158 17.51 6.73 -6.72
C GLU A 158 17.54 6.01 -8.07
N ALA A 159 16.37 5.74 -8.66
CA ALA A 159 16.26 5.01 -9.94
C ALA A 159 16.39 5.91 -11.18
N SER A 160 16.45 7.23 -11.00
CA SER A 160 16.42 8.19 -12.10
C SER A 160 17.60 9.18 -12.02
N GLY A 161 17.64 10.12 -12.98
CA GLY A 161 18.61 11.22 -12.98
C GLY A 161 18.04 12.54 -12.44
N TYR A 162 16.85 12.53 -11.82
CA TYR A 162 16.23 13.74 -11.29
C TYR A 162 16.77 14.06 -9.90
N GLU A 163 17.05 15.34 -9.66
CA GLU A 163 17.29 15.85 -8.31
C GLU A 163 15.99 15.77 -7.49
N PRO A 164 16.07 15.60 -6.15
CA PRO A 164 14.89 15.52 -5.29
C PRO A 164 13.89 16.66 -5.49
N GLU A 165 14.37 17.89 -5.69
CA GLU A 165 13.53 19.08 -5.92
C GLU A 165 12.76 19.06 -7.25
N GLN A 166 13.14 18.19 -8.18
CA GLN A 166 12.45 17.98 -9.46
C GLN A 166 11.35 16.92 -9.36
N LEU A 167 11.18 16.32 -8.19
CA LEU A 167 10.22 15.24 -7.96
C LEU A 167 9.05 15.73 -7.12
N SER A 168 7.86 15.22 -7.44
CA SER A 168 6.68 15.42 -6.61
C SER A 168 5.74 14.23 -6.66
N MET A 169 4.92 14.13 -5.62
CA MET A 169 3.83 13.16 -5.55
C MET A 169 2.51 13.87 -5.34
N THR A 170 1.48 13.49 -6.08
CA THR A 170 0.12 14.04 -5.90
C THR A 170 -0.87 12.92 -5.67
N TYR A 171 -1.52 12.95 -4.51
CA TYR A 171 -2.67 12.10 -4.22
C TYR A 171 -3.93 12.73 -4.80
N TRP A 172 -4.73 11.93 -5.51
CA TRP A 172 -6.04 12.32 -6.02
C TRP A 172 -7.14 11.51 -5.33
N PHE A 173 -8.14 12.18 -4.78
CA PHE A 173 -9.20 11.60 -3.97
C PHE A 173 -10.55 11.71 -4.71
N PHE A 174 -11.13 10.57 -5.05
CA PHE A 174 -12.33 10.49 -5.90
C PHE A 174 -13.61 10.21 -5.11
N GLN A 175 -13.53 9.67 -3.88
CA GLN A 175 -14.73 9.33 -3.10
C GLN A 175 -15.61 10.53 -2.72
N ALA A 176 -15.02 11.70 -2.57
CA ALA A 176 -15.75 12.90 -2.16
C ALA A 176 -16.42 13.64 -3.34
N ALA A 177 -16.40 13.07 -4.55
CA ALA A 177 -16.58 13.86 -5.75
C ALA A 177 -18.03 14.14 -6.15
N GLY A 178 -18.97 13.18 -6.22
CA GLY A 178 -20.33 13.48 -6.74
C GLY A 178 -20.30 14.34 -8.02
N ASP A 179 -21.03 15.46 -8.06
CA ASP A 179 -21.00 16.45 -9.16
C ASP A 179 -19.80 17.43 -9.14
N ARG A 180 -18.82 17.20 -8.26
CA ARG A 180 -17.65 18.07 -8.06
C ARG A 180 -16.38 17.47 -8.66
N GLU A 181 -15.37 18.31 -8.81
CA GLU A 181 -14.02 17.91 -9.20
C GLU A 181 -13.35 17.06 -8.11
N ALA A 182 -12.36 16.25 -8.53
CA ALA A 182 -11.59 15.43 -7.60
C ALA A 182 -10.72 16.31 -6.69
N GLN A 183 -10.59 15.92 -5.43
CA GLN A 183 -9.70 16.64 -4.51
C GLN A 183 -8.28 16.14 -4.67
N LYS A 184 -7.28 17.00 -4.42
CA LYS A 184 -5.87 16.60 -4.48
C LYS A 184 -5.05 17.04 -3.28
N LEU A 185 -3.93 16.36 -3.06
CA LEU A 185 -2.86 16.76 -2.15
C LEU A 185 -1.53 16.64 -2.88
N HIS A 186 -0.95 17.79 -3.25
CA HIS A 186 0.35 17.87 -3.89
C HIS A 186 1.46 17.94 -2.83
N LEU A 187 2.49 17.11 -3.00
CA LEU A 187 3.61 16.96 -2.08
C LEU A 187 4.92 17.13 -2.87
N PRO A 188 5.60 18.28 -2.73
CA PRO A 188 6.94 18.45 -3.29
C PRO A 188 7.95 17.59 -2.52
N TYR A 189 9.04 17.26 -3.19
CA TYR A 189 10.17 16.56 -2.58
C TYR A 189 11.39 17.48 -2.47
N SER A 190 12.30 17.14 -1.57
CA SER A 190 13.48 17.95 -1.27
C SER A 190 14.62 17.05 -0.84
N LYS A 191 15.85 17.53 -1.04
CA LYS A 191 17.06 16.84 -0.63
C LYS A 191 17.07 16.49 0.85
N LYS A 192 16.55 17.38 1.71
CA LYS A 192 16.43 17.11 3.15
C LYS A 192 15.49 15.92 3.44
N GLN A 193 14.34 15.84 2.76
CA GLN A 193 13.44 14.69 2.91
C GLN A 193 14.07 13.40 2.40
N HIS A 194 14.86 13.51 1.33
CA HIS A 194 15.60 12.41 0.74
C HIS A 194 16.66 11.84 1.71
N GLU A 195 17.53 12.70 2.24
CA GLU A 195 18.54 12.33 3.24
C GLU A 195 17.91 11.72 4.51
N GLN A 196 16.80 12.29 4.99
CA GLN A 196 16.07 11.72 6.13
C GLN A 196 15.50 10.33 5.80
N THR A 197 14.93 10.16 4.59
CA THR A 197 14.36 8.88 4.17
C THR A 197 15.45 7.82 4.04
N TYR A 198 16.62 8.17 3.51
CA TYR A 198 17.80 7.30 3.46
C TYR A 198 18.22 6.81 4.86
N ALA A 199 18.34 7.74 5.82
CA ALA A 199 18.75 7.44 7.18
C ALA A 199 17.73 6.53 7.90
N ASP A 200 16.43 6.84 7.76
CA ASP A 200 15.36 6.05 8.37
C ASP A 200 15.25 4.66 7.75
N LEU A 201 15.42 4.53 6.41
CA LEU A 201 15.48 3.24 5.72
C LEU A 201 16.65 2.42 6.23
N THR A 202 17.84 3.01 6.29
CA THR A 202 19.05 2.35 6.82
C THR A 202 18.80 1.78 8.20
N GLN A 203 18.32 2.61 9.13
CA GLN A 203 18.03 2.16 10.49
C GLN A 203 17.00 1.02 10.53
N GLN A 204 15.92 1.14 9.76
CA GLN A 204 14.84 0.16 9.77
C GLN A 204 15.28 -1.18 9.15
N LEU A 205 16.11 -1.15 8.09
CA LEU A 205 16.58 -2.36 7.40
C LEU A 205 17.74 -3.05 8.13
N ASP A 206 18.61 -2.30 8.79
CA ASP A 206 19.58 -2.87 9.74
C ASP A 206 18.85 -3.65 10.84
N GLN A 207 17.80 -3.05 11.40
CA GLN A 207 16.99 -3.69 12.43
C GLN A 207 16.24 -4.92 11.91
N LEU A 208 15.70 -4.87 10.69
CA LEU A 208 15.07 -6.02 10.02
C LEU A 208 16.07 -7.16 9.82
N THR A 209 17.29 -6.85 9.37
CA THR A 209 18.34 -7.84 9.16
C THR A 209 18.66 -8.59 10.44
N LEU A 210 18.83 -7.86 11.55
CA LEU A 210 19.05 -8.46 12.86
C LEU A 210 17.89 -9.38 13.28
N TRP A 211 16.65 -8.97 13.08
CA TRP A 211 15.48 -9.80 13.39
C TRP A 211 15.40 -11.05 12.53
N LEU A 212 15.72 -10.95 11.24
CA LEU A 212 15.75 -12.10 10.33
C LEU A 212 16.82 -13.12 10.74
N GLU A 213 18.01 -12.65 11.11
CA GLU A 213 19.09 -13.51 11.61
C GLU A 213 18.70 -14.25 12.89
N GLN A 214 18.08 -13.55 13.84
CA GLN A 214 17.56 -14.13 15.09
C GLN A 214 16.42 -15.13 14.82
N TYR A 215 15.53 -14.80 13.89
CA TYR A 215 14.42 -15.67 13.48
C TYR A 215 14.91 -16.98 12.85
N ASN A 216 15.98 -16.92 12.06
CA ASN A 216 16.64 -18.13 11.55
C ASN A 216 17.24 -19.03 12.65
N GLN A 217 17.47 -18.48 13.85
CA GLN A 217 17.90 -19.21 15.04
C GLN A 217 16.74 -19.64 15.95
N GLY A 218 15.49 -19.41 15.52
CA GLY A 218 14.28 -19.77 16.27
C GLY A 218 13.81 -18.69 17.26
N VAL A 219 14.34 -17.47 17.16
CA VAL A 219 13.90 -16.34 17.99
C VAL A 219 12.89 -15.50 17.22
N ASP A 220 11.69 -15.44 17.78
CA ASP A 220 10.58 -14.64 17.27
C ASP A 220 10.86 -13.13 17.24
N PHE A 221 10.30 -12.43 16.25
CA PHE A 221 10.34 -10.96 16.17
C PHE A 221 9.71 -10.35 17.43
N PRO A 222 10.21 -9.19 17.90
CA PRO A 222 9.72 -8.61 19.14
C PRO A 222 8.26 -8.19 19.03
N GLN A 223 7.53 -8.37 20.13
CA GLN A 223 6.19 -7.79 20.25
C GLN A 223 6.27 -6.31 20.63
N VAL A 224 5.29 -5.53 20.18
CA VAL A 224 5.11 -4.14 20.64
C VAL A 224 4.69 -4.09 22.12
N PRO A 225 4.83 -2.97 22.84
CA PRO A 225 4.37 -2.87 24.23
C PRO A 225 2.88 -3.22 24.41
N THR A 226 2.50 -3.73 25.59
CA THR A 226 1.10 -4.11 25.90
C THR A 226 0.14 -2.92 25.83
N ALA A 227 0.63 -1.71 26.11
CA ALA A 227 -0.12 -0.46 25.99
C ALA A 227 -0.33 0.03 24.55
N SER A 228 0.12 -0.73 23.54
CA SER A 228 -0.05 -0.37 22.13
C SER A 228 -1.53 -0.30 21.74
N THR A 229 -1.93 0.82 21.14
CA THR A 229 -3.30 1.06 20.66
C THR A 229 -3.67 0.19 19.46
N TYR A 230 -2.69 -0.45 18.80
CA TYR A 230 -2.91 -1.28 17.61
C TYR A 230 -3.28 -2.73 17.93
N CYS A 231 -3.04 -3.19 19.15
CA CYS A 231 -3.20 -4.59 19.52
C CYS A 231 -4.65 -5.03 19.79
N PRO A 232 -5.54 -4.19 20.37
CA PRO A 232 -6.91 -4.60 20.64
C PRO A 232 -7.72 -5.03 19.40
N SER A 233 -7.41 -4.48 18.22
CA SER A 233 -8.06 -4.80 16.94
C SER A 233 -7.17 -5.66 16.02
N CYS A 234 -6.15 -6.31 16.56
CA CYS A 234 -5.23 -7.13 15.78
C CYS A 234 -5.69 -8.59 15.75
N HIS A 235 -5.93 -9.14 14.56
CA HIS A 235 -6.27 -10.57 14.37
C HIS A 235 -5.22 -11.55 14.92
N PHE A 236 -3.99 -11.11 15.17
CA PHE A 236 -2.95 -11.93 15.79
C PHE A 236 -2.80 -11.69 17.30
N ALA A 237 -3.72 -10.98 17.95
CA ALA A 237 -3.64 -10.69 19.39
C ALA A 237 -3.52 -11.96 20.23
N VAL A 238 -4.31 -13.00 19.94
CA VAL A 238 -4.22 -14.31 20.63
C VAL A 238 -2.86 -14.96 20.43
N ARG A 239 -2.28 -14.88 19.23
CA ARG A 239 -0.93 -15.40 18.92
C ARG A 239 0.19 -14.60 19.61
N CYS A 240 -0.15 -13.42 20.14
CA CYS A 240 0.74 -12.60 20.95
C CYS A 240 0.42 -12.73 22.45
N ASP A 241 -0.39 -13.72 22.87
CA ASP A 241 -0.88 -13.92 24.23
C ASP A 241 -1.62 -12.69 24.80
N ARG A 242 -2.37 -11.99 23.94
CA ARG A 242 -3.15 -10.81 24.32
C ARG A 242 -4.65 -11.13 24.34
N PRO A 243 -5.39 -10.59 25.32
CA PRO A 243 -6.83 -10.75 25.34
C PRO A 243 -7.46 -10.02 24.16
N ILE A 244 -8.32 -10.71 23.40
CA ILE A 244 -9.21 -10.07 22.43
C ILE A 244 -10.40 -9.49 23.20
N PRO A 245 -10.86 -8.26 22.89
CA PRO A 245 -12.10 -7.73 23.42
C PRO A 245 -13.27 -8.70 23.16
N ALA A 246 -14.11 -8.96 24.17
CA ALA A 246 -15.19 -9.96 24.13
C ALA A 246 -16.24 -9.78 23.01
N SER A 247 -16.21 -8.68 22.25
CA SER A 247 -17.12 -8.43 21.12
C SER A 247 -16.78 -9.20 19.84
N GLU A 248 -15.55 -9.68 19.66
CA GLU A 248 -15.15 -10.48 18.48
C GLU A 248 -15.22 -12.00 18.74
N ALA A 249 -15.18 -12.42 20.00
CA ALA A 249 -15.21 -13.83 20.40
C ALA A 249 -16.52 -14.57 20.04
N GLN A 250 -17.57 -13.84 19.63
CA GLN A 250 -18.86 -14.42 19.21
C GLN A 250 -18.97 -14.64 17.69
N SER A 251 -18.01 -14.15 16.90
CA SER A 251 -18.02 -14.27 15.43
C SER A 251 -17.30 -15.51 14.88
N GLU A 252 -16.42 -16.15 15.67
CA GLU A 252 -15.58 -17.28 15.20
C GLU A 252 -16.08 -18.66 15.67
N LEU A 253 -17.23 -18.73 16.36
CA LEU A 253 -17.91 -19.98 16.67
C LEU A 253 -19.09 -20.25 15.71
N THR A 254 -18.88 -20.04 14.41
CA THR A 254 -19.73 -20.69 13.40
C THR A 254 -19.35 -22.16 13.29
N VAL A 255 -20.05 -22.96 14.09
CA VAL A 255 -20.46 -24.35 13.86
C VAL A 255 -19.50 -25.15 12.98
N ILE A 256 -18.60 -25.91 13.63
CA ILE A 256 -18.04 -27.11 13.00
C ILE A 256 -19.25 -28.00 12.67
N PRO A 257 -19.60 -28.25 11.40
CA PRO A 257 -20.66 -29.20 11.10
C PRO A 257 -20.23 -30.57 11.62
N ASP A 258 -21.17 -31.26 12.26
CA ASP A 258 -20.98 -32.60 12.79
C ASP A 258 -20.43 -33.51 11.68
N LEU A 259 -19.19 -34.01 11.86
CA LEU A 259 -18.49 -34.83 10.88
C LEU A 259 -19.24 -36.12 10.52
N THR A 260 -20.29 -36.47 11.27
CA THR A 260 -21.20 -37.58 10.94
C THR A 260 -22.14 -37.30 9.74
N THR A 261 -22.17 -36.09 9.19
CA THR A 261 -23.03 -35.73 8.04
C THR A 261 -22.33 -35.64 6.67
N ILE A 262 -21.03 -35.95 6.58
CA ILE A 262 -20.33 -35.95 5.29
C ILE A 262 -20.60 -37.28 4.56
N GLN A 263 -21.39 -37.23 3.49
CA GLN A 263 -21.70 -38.38 2.64
C GLN A 263 -20.49 -38.71 1.75
N GLU A 264 -19.91 -39.89 1.92
CA GLU A 264 -18.77 -40.35 1.11
C GLU A 264 -19.17 -40.56 -0.36
N ILE A 265 -18.38 -40.01 -1.29
CA ILE A 265 -18.54 -40.21 -2.73
C ILE A 265 -17.80 -41.52 -3.10
N PRO A 266 -18.47 -42.50 -3.72
CA PRO A 266 -17.81 -43.74 -4.14
C PRO A 266 -16.86 -43.47 -5.32
N ILE A 267 -15.68 -44.12 -5.25
CA ILE A 267 -14.63 -44.10 -6.28
C ILE A 267 -15.10 -44.86 -7.53
#